data_AF-A0A1W1C9M6-F1
#
_entry.id   AF-A0A1W1C9M6-F1
#
_cell.length_a   1.000
_cell.length_b   1.000
_cell.length_c   1.000
_cell.angle_alpha   90.00
_cell.angle_beta   90.00
_cell.angle_gamma   90.00
#
_symmetry.space_group_name_H-M   'P 1'
#
loop_
_entity.id
_entity.type
_entity.pdbx_description
1 polymer ?
#
loop_
_entity_poly.entity_id
_entity_poly.type
_entity_poly.pdbx_seq_one_letter_code
_entity_poly.pdbx_strand_id
1 'polypeptide(L)'
;MMKIFTNCMTIVFILIIFSACGSESQTETPADINQTKDTTQVAQSKIVRINLAKVAQDQGKTPLEYLEDEFDKKHPSAFVLEDQMIFNPWSDAVPSSIRFSTDNWASQFDFTGIAWNSIKAGALVTNQHIIVVAHFARGVGQKVYFYTKDGVKIVRTVVALKYLSKYDSTIIDGCIEKLDAPLPDTIKVYPLIDPSGLGDFSSLEDAPSVYSDQRRKLFAGKITHLDTPKTMMWLWKNPKVDEIMFHNSVGGDSGSPMFFIIDGKLVFVSALTGHATSTAIQGHFYGYKSVYDALLLAIEDMKDIH
;
A
#
# COMPACT_ATOMS: atom_id res chain seq x y z
N MET A 1 20.71 54.20 -33.77
CA MET A 1 21.69 53.40 -34.55
C MET A 1 21.11 52.02 -34.76
N MET A 2 20.95 51.68 -36.04
CA MET A 2 20.33 50.50 -36.60
C MET A 2 21.35 49.36 -36.66
N LYS A 3 20.95 48.11 -36.38
CA LYS A 3 21.48 46.92 -37.08
C LYS A 3 20.53 45.74 -36.93
N ILE A 4 19.85 45.49 -38.05
CA ILE A 4 19.06 44.33 -38.42
C ILE A 4 20.03 43.17 -38.68
N PHE A 5 19.69 41.95 -38.27
CA PHE A 5 20.26 40.72 -38.82
C PHE A 5 19.15 39.85 -39.37
N THR A 6 19.39 39.36 -40.58
CA THR A 6 18.46 38.72 -41.52
C THR A 6 18.96 37.31 -41.80
N ASN A 7 18.01 36.38 -42.04
CA ASN A 7 18.12 35.10 -42.78
C ASN A 7 18.95 33.97 -42.11
N CYS A 8 18.67 32.67 -42.29
CA CYS A 8 18.10 32.01 -43.46
C CYS A 8 17.43 30.67 -43.08
N MET A 9 16.33 30.38 -43.78
CA MET A 9 15.54 29.14 -43.75
C MET A 9 16.22 28.09 -44.64
N THR A 10 16.23 26.81 -44.24
CA THR A 10 16.57 25.69 -45.16
C THR A 10 15.60 24.54 -44.92
N ILE A 11 14.77 24.30 -45.92
CA ILE A 11 13.88 23.15 -46.07
C ILE A 11 14.64 22.13 -46.91
N VAL A 12 14.68 20.86 -46.47
CA VAL A 12 15.15 19.74 -47.29
C VAL A 12 13.95 18.83 -47.57
N PHE A 13 13.55 18.79 -48.84
CA PHE A 13 12.67 17.78 -49.42
C PHE A 13 13.52 16.60 -49.88
N ILE A 14 13.16 15.36 -49.51
CA ILE A 14 13.57 14.17 -50.25
C ILE A 14 12.31 13.35 -50.55
N LEU A 15 12.03 13.22 -51.84
CA LEU A 15 10.97 12.43 -52.44
C LEU A 15 11.65 11.47 -53.42
N ILE A 16 11.53 10.15 -53.24
CA ILE A 16 11.77 9.17 -54.31
C ILE A 16 10.64 8.13 -54.28
N ILE A 17 10.12 7.86 -55.48
CA ILE A 17 8.90 7.14 -55.84
C ILE A 17 9.28 5.79 -56.49
N PHE A 18 8.55 4.75 -56.05
CA PHE A 18 8.11 3.49 -56.70
C PHE A 18 9.06 2.56 -57.49
N SER A 19 8.91 1.25 -57.22
CA SER A 19 8.52 0.29 -58.26
C SER A 19 7.77 -0.91 -57.66
N ALA A 20 6.70 -1.32 -58.34
CA ALA A 20 5.79 -2.42 -58.02
C ALA A 20 6.16 -3.71 -58.79
N CYS A 21 5.83 -4.89 -58.26
CA CYS A 21 5.10 -6.01 -58.88
C CYS A 21 5.36 -7.33 -58.13
N GLY A 22 4.30 -8.09 -57.86
CA GLY A 22 4.42 -9.46 -57.37
C GLY A 22 3.16 -9.94 -56.65
N SER A 23 2.16 -10.34 -57.42
CA SER A 23 0.95 -11.02 -56.97
C SER A 23 1.21 -12.49 -56.66
N GLU A 24 0.71 -12.99 -55.53
CA GLU A 24 0.19 -14.36 -55.46
C GLU A 24 -0.81 -14.48 -54.30
N SER A 25 -2.00 -14.96 -54.63
CA SER A 25 -3.09 -15.25 -53.71
C SER A 25 -2.87 -16.62 -53.08
N GLN A 26 -2.87 -16.70 -51.75
CA GLN A 26 -3.31 -17.93 -51.07
C GLN A 26 -4.24 -17.56 -49.91
N THR A 27 -5.45 -18.07 -50.03
CA THR A 27 -6.47 -18.18 -49.01
C THR A 27 -6.01 -19.15 -47.92
N GLU A 28 -5.84 -18.65 -46.69
CA GLU A 28 -5.82 -19.49 -45.50
C GLU A 28 -6.87 -19.01 -44.49
N THR A 29 -7.60 -20.00 -43.98
CA THR A 29 -8.70 -19.97 -43.03
C THR A 29 -8.33 -19.38 -41.66
N PRO A 30 -9.32 -18.90 -40.87
CA PRO A 30 -9.07 -18.24 -39.60
C PRO A 30 -8.75 -19.27 -38.51
N ALA A 31 -7.48 -19.35 -38.11
CA ALA A 31 -7.04 -20.09 -36.95
C ALA A 31 -6.90 -19.16 -35.74
N ASP A 32 -7.54 -19.56 -34.65
CA ASP A 32 -7.47 -19.09 -33.26
C ASP A 32 -6.45 -17.97 -32.96
N ILE A 33 -6.97 -16.75 -32.88
CA ILE A 33 -6.38 -15.71 -32.02
C ILE A 33 -6.73 -16.13 -30.58
N ASN A 34 -5.96 -17.07 -30.04
CA ASN A 34 -5.87 -17.23 -28.60
C ASN A 34 -5.33 -15.91 -28.03
N GLN A 35 -6.26 -15.06 -27.60
CA GLN A 35 -5.99 -14.03 -26.62
C GLN A 35 -5.28 -14.69 -25.45
N THR A 36 -3.96 -14.51 -25.39
CA THR A 36 -3.23 -14.49 -24.15
C THR A 36 -3.80 -13.33 -23.34
N LYS A 37 -4.95 -13.59 -22.68
CA LYS A 37 -5.40 -12.78 -21.56
C LYS A 37 -4.27 -12.84 -20.55
N ASP A 38 -3.58 -11.71 -20.49
CA ASP A 38 -2.58 -11.31 -19.51
C ASP A 38 -2.96 -11.85 -18.13
N THR A 39 -2.35 -12.99 -17.78
CA THR A 39 -2.60 -13.69 -16.52
C THR A 39 -2.08 -12.88 -15.32
N THR A 40 -1.27 -11.86 -15.58
CA THR A 40 -0.74 -10.90 -14.61
C THR A 40 -1.82 -9.94 -14.10
N GLN A 41 -2.76 -9.50 -14.96
CA GLN A 41 -3.84 -8.58 -14.56
C GLN A 41 -4.93 -9.23 -13.69
N VAL A 42 -5.17 -10.54 -13.86
CA VAL A 42 -6.21 -11.27 -13.11
C VAL A 42 -5.79 -11.51 -11.65
N ALA A 43 -4.48 -11.61 -11.39
CA ALA A 43 -3.94 -12.00 -10.08
C ALA A 43 -4.15 -10.95 -8.96
N GLN A 44 -4.37 -9.68 -9.29
CA GLN A 44 -4.46 -8.61 -8.29
C GLN A 44 -5.90 -8.22 -7.90
N SER A 45 -6.91 -8.91 -8.41
CA SER A 45 -8.33 -8.68 -8.06
C SER A 45 -8.72 -9.24 -6.69
N LYS A 46 -7.87 -10.08 -6.08
CA LYS A 46 -8.12 -10.76 -4.79
C LYS A 46 -7.14 -10.30 -3.73
N ILE A 47 -7.58 -10.32 -2.48
CA ILE A 47 -6.71 -10.09 -1.34
C ILE A 47 -5.70 -11.23 -1.25
N VAL A 48 -4.42 -10.90 -1.26
CA VAL A 48 -3.32 -11.85 -1.04
C VAL A 48 -3.12 -12.01 0.46
N ARG A 49 -2.84 -13.24 0.91
CA ARG A 49 -2.55 -13.53 2.32
C ARG A 49 -1.22 -14.23 2.49
N ILE A 50 -0.59 -14.00 3.64
CA ILE A 50 0.63 -14.69 4.06
C ILE A 50 0.34 -15.51 5.31
N ASN A 51 0.62 -16.80 5.23
CA ASN A 51 0.60 -17.71 6.37
C ASN A 51 1.91 -17.57 7.16
N LEU A 52 1.93 -16.62 8.10
CA LEU A 52 3.08 -16.32 8.94
C LEU A 52 3.54 -17.54 9.75
N ALA A 53 2.60 -18.33 10.30
CA ALA A 53 2.95 -19.53 11.06
C ALA A 53 3.75 -20.53 10.21
N LYS A 54 3.32 -20.75 8.96
CA LYS A 54 4.01 -21.62 8.00
C LYS A 54 5.38 -21.05 7.61
N VAL A 55 5.45 -19.76 7.29
CA VAL A 55 6.71 -19.11 6.90
C VAL A 55 7.74 -19.17 8.03
N ALA A 56 7.32 -18.94 9.28
CA ALA A 56 8.18 -19.07 10.44
C ALA A 56 8.61 -20.53 10.67
N GLN A 57 7.67 -21.47 10.60
CA GLN A 57 7.94 -22.91 10.76
C GLN A 57 8.94 -23.43 9.73
N ASP A 58 8.87 -22.97 8.47
CA ASP A 58 9.80 -23.34 7.40
C ASP A 58 11.24 -22.91 7.69
N GLN A 59 11.43 -21.93 8.58
CA GLN A 59 12.73 -21.49 9.07
C GLN A 59 13.08 -22.07 10.46
N GLY A 60 12.27 -22.98 10.98
CA GLY A 60 12.46 -23.56 12.31
C GLY A 60 12.25 -22.56 13.45
N LYS A 61 11.41 -21.54 13.26
CA LYS A 61 11.16 -20.45 14.21
C LYS A 61 9.70 -20.38 14.63
N THR A 62 9.45 -19.77 15.78
CA THR A 62 8.13 -19.25 16.12
C THR A 62 7.80 -18.00 15.27
N PRO A 63 6.51 -17.65 15.11
CA PRO A 63 6.11 -16.41 14.44
C PRO A 63 6.79 -15.15 14.98
N LEU A 64 6.91 -15.03 16.30
CA LEU A 64 7.56 -13.90 16.96
C LEU A 64 9.05 -13.84 16.60
N GLU A 65 9.81 -14.92 16.81
CA GLU A 65 11.23 -14.99 16.48
C GLU A 65 11.48 -14.69 15.00
N TYR A 66 10.60 -15.17 14.11
CA TYR A 66 10.70 -14.84 12.68
C TYR A 66 10.54 -13.34 12.41
N LEU A 67 9.54 -12.68 13.02
CA LEU A 67 9.31 -11.24 12.85
C LEU A 67 10.43 -10.41 13.46
N GLU A 68 10.98 -10.82 14.60
CA GLU A 68 12.16 -10.21 15.20
C GLU A 68 13.37 -10.28 14.25
N ASP A 69 13.66 -11.46 13.71
CA ASP A 69 14.76 -11.64 12.77
C ASP A 69 14.57 -10.83 11.48
N GLU A 70 13.35 -10.76 10.93
CA GLU A 70 13.06 -9.96 9.74
C GLU A 70 13.23 -8.46 9.99
N PHE A 71 12.84 -8.00 11.18
CA PHE A 71 13.07 -6.62 11.60
C PHE A 71 14.57 -6.35 11.75
N ASP A 72 15.30 -7.21 12.46
CA ASP A 72 16.73 -7.04 12.74
C ASP A 72 17.59 -7.09 11.46
N LYS A 73 17.19 -7.86 10.44
CA LYS A 73 17.85 -7.86 9.12
C LYS A 73 17.74 -6.53 8.37
N LYS A 74 16.69 -5.76 8.64
CA LYS A 74 16.42 -4.46 7.99
C LYS A 74 16.82 -3.29 8.86
N HIS A 75 16.93 -3.49 10.15
CA HIS A 75 17.30 -2.50 11.14
C HIS A 75 18.76 -2.04 10.94
N PRO A 76 19.02 -0.73 10.80
CA PRO A 76 20.39 -0.22 10.75
C PRO A 76 21.06 -0.35 12.12
N SER A 77 22.39 -0.30 12.17
CA SER A 77 23.13 -0.34 13.44
C SER A 77 22.83 0.83 14.38
N ALA A 78 22.39 1.95 13.82
CA ALA A 78 21.91 3.14 14.53
C ALA A 78 20.98 3.91 13.60
N PHE A 79 19.91 4.49 14.14
CA PHE A 79 19.00 5.32 13.36
C PHE A 79 19.45 6.79 13.33
N VAL A 80 19.10 7.46 12.24
CA VAL A 80 19.15 8.92 12.11
C VAL A 80 17.77 9.48 11.76
N LEU A 81 17.57 10.80 11.84
CA LEU A 81 16.25 11.40 11.60
C LEU A 81 15.76 11.18 10.17
N GLU A 82 16.68 11.13 9.22
CA GLU A 82 16.42 10.90 7.81
C GLU A 82 15.80 9.51 7.58
N ASP A 83 16.05 8.53 8.44
CA ASP A 83 15.49 7.18 8.34
C ASP A 83 13.97 7.13 8.47
N GLN A 84 13.37 8.17 9.04
CA GLN A 84 11.91 8.34 9.09
C GLN A 84 11.33 8.79 7.74
N MET A 85 12.11 9.34 6.82
CA MET A 85 11.57 10.03 5.64
C MET A 85 11.11 9.03 4.58
N ILE A 86 9.80 8.79 4.46
CA ILE A 86 9.24 8.01 3.34
C ILE A 86 9.46 8.74 2.00
N PHE A 87 9.40 10.07 2.03
CA PHE A 87 9.53 10.96 0.88
C PHE A 87 10.71 11.91 1.02
N ASN A 88 11.41 12.14 -0.08
CA ASN A 88 12.41 13.18 -0.22
C ASN A 88 12.53 13.63 -1.70
N PRO A 89 11.92 14.75 -2.11
CA PRO A 89 11.07 15.65 -1.33
C PRO A 89 9.58 15.26 -1.37
N TRP A 90 8.80 15.85 -0.46
CA TRP A 90 7.33 15.95 -0.55
C TRP A 90 6.92 17.42 -0.67
N SER A 91 6.00 17.73 -1.59
CA SER A 91 5.42 19.08 -1.68
C SER A 91 3.99 19.03 -2.20
N ASP A 92 3.03 19.48 -1.36
CA ASP A 92 1.65 19.67 -1.79
C ASP A 92 1.54 20.83 -2.81
N ALA A 93 2.43 21.83 -2.72
CA ALA A 93 2.48 22.97 -3.63
C ALA A 93 3.09 22.62 -4.99
N VAL A 94 3.99 21.63 -5.03
CA VAL A 94 4.65 21.16 -6.26
C VAL A 94 4.48 19.64 -6.38
N PRO A 95 3.27 19.13 -6.67
CA PRO A 95 3.03 17.68 -6.68
C PRO A 95 3.93 16.90 -7.66
N SER A 96 4.43 17.56 -8.71
CA SER A 96 5.36 16.97 -9.67
C SER A 96 6.74 16.67 -9.08
N SER A 97 7.08 17.20 -7.89
CA SER A 97 8.35 16.95 -7.20
C SER A 97 8.29 15.81 -6.18
N ILE A 98 7.11 15.24 -5.90
CA ILE A 98 6.96 14.19 -4.88
C ILE A 98 7.76 12.95 -5.30
N ARG A 99 8.74 12.53 -4.50
CA ARG A 99 9.57 11.34 -4.74
C ARG A 99 9.76 10.57 -3.45
N PHE A 100 9.77 9.24 -3.55
CA PHE A 100 10.19 8.40 -2.42
C PHE A 100 11.68 8.59 -2.15
N SER A 101 12.05 8.53 -0.88
CA SER A 101 13.46 8.56 -0.49
C SER A 101 14.20 7.35 -1.07
N THR A 102 15.49 7.51 -1.37
CA THR A 102 16.33 6.49 -2.01
C THR A 102 17.57 6.10 -1.20
N ASP A 103 17.82 6.80 -0.09
CA ASP A 103 19.11 6.82 0.61
C ASP A 103 18.97 6.78 2.13
N ASN A 104 17.88 6.21 2.64
CA ASN A 104 17.62 6.06 4.08
C ASN A 104 16.96 4.71 4.40
N TRP A 105 16.73 4.41 5.68
CA TRP A 105 16.09 3.16 6.07
C TRP A 105 14.70 2.94 5.45
N ALA A 106 13.83 3.96 5.47
CA ALA A 106 12.49 3.88 4.88
C ALA A 106 12.50 3.52 3.38
N SER A 107 13.56 3.89 2.65
CA SER A 107 13.70 3.62 1.21
C SER A 107 13.75 2.12 0.87
N GLN A 108 14.09 1.27 1.84
CA GLN A 108 14.13 -0.18 1.69
C GLN A 108 12.74 -0.80 1.48
N PHE A 109 11.68 -0.07 1.80
CA PHE A 109 10.30 -0.54 1.72
C PHE A 109 9.54 0.11 0.56
N ASP A 110 8.54 -0.59 0.05
CA ASP A 110 7.67 -0.10 -1.01
C ASP A 110 6.37 0.46 -0.44
N PHE A 111 6.26 1.80 -0.41
CA PHE A 111 5.11 2.55 0.09
C PHE A 111 4.19 3.07 -1.03
N THR A 112 4.40 2.65 -2.29
CA THR A 112 3.63 3.15 -3.45
C THR A 112 2.13 2.84 -3.35
N GLY A 113 1.77 1.76 -2.66
CA GLY A 113 0.40 1.32 -2.43
C GLY A 113 -0.40 2.12 -1.40
N ILE A 114 0.17 3.19 -0.84
CA ILE A 114 -0.52 4.04 0.14
C ILE A 114 -0.99 5.33 -0.53
N ALA A 115 -2.24 5.69 -0.27
CA ALA A 115 -2.85 6.92 -0.75
C ALA A 115 -2.41 8.15 0.09
N TRP A 116 -1.30 8.78 -0.29
CA TRP A 116 -0.66 9.85 0.48
C TRP A 116 -1.22 11.28 0.27
N ASN A 117 -2.23 11.44 -0.59
CA ASN A 117 -2.72 12.75 -1.03
C ASN A 117 -3.48 13.55 0.04
N SER A 118 -3.70 12.98 1.22
CA SER A 118 -4.21 13.67 2.40
C SER A 118 -3.85 12.84 3.65
N ILE A 119 -4.15 13.38 4.83
CA ILE A 119 -4.07 12.62 6.10
C ILE A 119 -5.01 11.41 6.15
N LYS A 120 -5.99 11.33 5.24
CA LYS A 120 -6.90 10.18 5.10
C LYS A 120 -6.20 9.03 4.39
N ALA A 121 -5.06 8.58 4.90
CA ALA A 121 -4.28 7.54 4.26
C ALA A 121 -5.13 6.27 4.03
N GLY A 122 -4.79 5.50 3.00
CA GLY A 122 -5.46 4.25 2.67
C GLY A 122 -4.50 3.27 2.04
N ALA A 123 -4.60 2.01 2.43
CA ALA A 123 -3.68 0.95 2.00
C ALA A 123 -4.32 0.03 0.97
N LEU A 124 -3.64 -0.15 -0.16
CA LEU A 124 -4.10 -0.98 -1.27
C LEU A 124 -3.95 -2.48 -0.97
N VAL A 125 -5.06 -3.22 -0.95
CA VAL A 125 -5.10 -4.67 -0.62
C VAL A 125 -5.59 -5.56 -1.77
N THR A 126 -6.10 -4.93 -2.81
CA THR A 126 -6.26 -5.47 -4.17
C THR A 126 -5.92 -4.33 -5.13
N ASN A 127 -5.73 -4.55 -6.43
CA ASN A 127 -5.44 -3.44 -7.34
C ASN A 127 -6.57 -2.38 -7.45
N GLN A 128 -7.76 -2.62 -6.90
CA GLN A 128 -8.89 -1.71 -7.00
C GLN A 128 -9.54 -1.38 -5.64
N HIS A 129 -8.99 -1.85 -4.52
CA HIS A 129 -9.57 -1.62 -3.21
C HIS A 129 -8.55 -1.18 -2.18
N ILE A 130 -8.87 -0.09 -1.48
CA ILE A 130 -8.08 0.41 -0.35
C ILE A 130 -8.82 0.23 0.96
N ILE A 131 -8.10 -0.16 2.00
CA ILE A 131 -8.57 -0.14 3.38
C ILE A 131 -8.26 1.24 3.97
N VAL A 132 -9.25 1.80 4.66
CA VAL A 132 -9.16 3.06 5.40
C VAL A 132 -9.86 2.90 6.76
N VAL A 133 -9.63 3.85 7.67
CA VAL A 133 -10.47 3.97 8.86
C VAL A 133 -11.79 4.66 8.51
N ALA A 134 -12.89 4.22 9.12
CA ALA A 134 -14.24 4.61 8.72
C ALA A 134 -14.48 6.13 8.82
N HIS A 135 -14.01 6.76 9.90
CA HIS A 135 -14.18 8.21 10.07
C HIS A 135 -13.34 9.05 9.07
N PHE A 136 -12.36 8.44 8.38
CA PHE A 136 -11.61 9.06 7.29
C PHE A 136 -11.97 8.53 5.91
N ALA A 137 -13.03 7.73 5.80
CA ALA A 137 -13.55 7.32 4.51
C ALA A 137 -13.82 8.53 3.59
N ARG A 138 -13.49 8.35 2.33
CA ARG A 138 -13.74 9.30 1.24
C ARG A 138 -15.12 9.03 0.67
N GLY A 139 -15.83 10.11 0.35
CA GLY A 139 -17.10 10.00 -0.35
C GLY A 139 -16.94 9.49 -1.78
N VAL A 140 -17.97 8.85 -2.32
CA VAL A 140 -18.06 8.51 -3.75
C VAL A 140 -17.85 9.79 -4.58
N GLY A 141 -17.05 9.67 -5.65
CA GLY A 141 -16.63 10.79 -6.51
C GLY A 141 -15.35 11.50 -6.05
N GLN A 142 -14.87 11.27 -4.82
CA GLN A 142 -13.61 11.84 -4.35
C GLN A 142 -12.41 11.13 -4.98
N LYS A 143 -11.31 11.88 -5.14
CA LYS A 143 -10.09 11.37 -5.76
C LYS A 143 -9.09 10.81 -4.75
N VAL A 144 -8.39 9.77 -5.16
CA VAL A 144 -7.30 9.09 -4.44
C VAL A 144 -6.05 9.17 -5.29
N TYR A 145 -4.92 9.63 -4.74
CA TYR A 145 -3.67 9.69 -5.49
C TYR A 145 -2.63 8.74 -4.91
N PHE A 146 -2.01 8.00 -5.81
CA PHE A 146 -0.86 7.16 -5.57
C PHE A 146 0.33 7.75 -6.32
N TYR A 147 1.52 7.38 -5.89
CA TYR A 147 2.76 7.78 -6.53
C TYR A 147 3.60 6.54 -6.78
N THR A 148 4.14 6.40 -7.98
CA THR A 148 5.15 5.38 -8.29
C THR A 148 6.48 5.74 -7.62
N LYS A 149 7.45 4.82 -7.61
CA LYS A 149 8.79 5.05 -7.05
C LYS A 149 9.52 6.23 -7.69
N ASP A 150 9.33 6.44 -8.99
CA ASP A 150 9.86 7.56 -9.77
C ASP A 150 9.00 8.85 -9.68
N GLY A 151 7.96 8.85 -8.85
CA GLY A 151 7.14 10.03 -8.54
C GLY A 151 6.04 10.35 -9.54
N VAL A 152 5.69 9.41 -10.43
CA VAL A 152 4.55 9.58 -11.33
C VAL A 152 3.26 9.44 -10.52
N LYS A 153 2.44 10.48 -10.60
CA LYS A 153 1.13 10.52 -9.94
C LYS A 153 0.11 9.68 -10.70
N ILE A 154 -0.54 8.76 -9.99
CA ILE A 154 -1.66 7.96 -10.50
C ILE A 154 -2.92 8.36 -9.73
N VAL A 155 -3.97 8.73 -10.47
CA VAL A 155 -5.23 9.20 -9.89
C VAL A 155 -6.32 8.16 -10.11
N ARG A 156 -7.10 7.91 -9.06
CA ARG A 156 -8.34 7.11 -9.10
C ARG A 156 -9.47 7.86 -8.42
N THR A 157 -10.69 7.40 -8.63
CA THR A 157 -11.91 7.92 -8.03
C THR A 157 -12.55 6.85 -7.17
N VAL A 158 -13.06 7.20 -5.99
CA VAL A 158 -13.88 6.28 -5.19
C VAL A 158 -15.25 6.14 -5.86
N VAL A 159 -15.64 4.92 -6.22
CA VAL A 159 -16.95 4.62 -6.85
C VAL A 159 -17.90 3.90 -5.92
N ALA A 160 -17.37 3.25 -4.88
CA ALA A 160 -18.15 2.67 -3.82
C ALA A 160 -17.33 2.60 -2.53
N LEU A 161 -18.00 2.48 -1.39
CA LEU A 161 -17.39 2.18 -0.11
C LEU A 161 -18.33 1.34 0.73
N LYS A 162 -17.76 0.57 1.65
CA LYS A 162 -18.50 -0.20 2.65
C LYS A 162 -17.85 -0.07 4.02
N TYR A 163 -18.67 0.18 5.02
CA TYR A 163 -18.25 0.12 6.42
C TYR A 163 -18.23 -1.35 6.87
N LEU A 164 -17.13 -1.77 7.48
CA LEU A 164 -16.93 -3.17 7.88
C LEU A 164 -17.85 -3.56 9.05
N SER A 165 -18.27 -2.59 9.86
CA SER A 165 -19.27 -2.75 10.93
C SER A 165 -20.61 -3.33 10.46
N LYS A 166 -20.93 -3.20 9.17
CA LYS A 166 -22.14 -3.79 8.56
C LYS A 166 -22.05 -5.33 8.45
N TYR A 167 -20.84 -5.86 8.34
CA TYR A 167 -20.58 -7.29 8.12
C TYR A 167 -20.14 -7.98 9.42
N ASP A 168 -19.46 -7.23 10.30
CA ASP A 168 -19.13 -7.67 11.64
C ASP A 168 -19.11 -6.46 12.59
N SER A 169 -20.00 -6.46 13.58
CA SER A 169 -20.19 -5.32 14.52
C SER A 169 -19.02 -5.08 15.47
N THR A 170 -18.07 -6.02 15.56
CA THR A 170 -16.82 -5.83 16.33
C THR A 170 -15.84 -4.89 15.62
N ILE A 171 -16.03 -4.63 14.32
CA ILE A 171 -15.17 -3.78 13.50
C ILE A 171 -15.75 -2.37 13.44
N ILE A 172 -15.48 -1.59 14.48
CA ILE A 172 -16.17 -0.30 14.73
C ILE A 172 -15.69 0.86 13.84
N ASP A 173 -14.45 0.84 13.36
CA ASP A 173 -13.85 1.98 12.61
C ASP A 173 -13.08 1.52 11.36
N GLY A 174 -13.56 0.48 10.69
CA GLY A 174 -13.00 -0.04 9.44
C GLY A 174 -13.88 0.27 8.23
N CYS A 175 -13.26 0.65 7.12
CA CYS A 175 -13.93 0.83 5.83
C CYS A 175 -13.05 0.35 4.67
N ILE A 176 -13.69 -0.14 3.62
CA ILE A 176 -13.04 -0.47 2.35
C ILE A 176 -13.67 0.36 1.23
N GLU A 177 -12.83 0.98 0.42
CA GLU A 177 -13.22 1.81 -0.72
C GLU A 177 -12.85 1.10 -2.02
N LYS A 178 -13.76 1.13 -3.01
CA LYS A 178 -13.52 0.66 -4.37
C LYS A 178 -13.16 1.84 -5.27
N LEU A 179 -12.11 1.65 -6.06
CA LEU A 179 -11.62 2.61 -7.06
C LEU A 179 -12.30 2.40 -8.42
N ASP A 180 -12.40 3.44 -9.23
CA ASP A 180 -13.00 3.42 -10.59
C ASP A 180 -12.30 2.48 -11.57
N ALA A 181 -10.99 2.26 -11.40
CA ALA A 181 -10.21 1.35 -12.22
C ALA A 181 -9.09 0.68 -11.42
N PRO A 182 -8.64 -0.52 -11.80
CA PRO A 182 -7.46 -1.13 -11.19
C PRO A 182 -6.23 -0.23 -11.36
N LEU A 183 -5.38 -0.19 -10.34
CA LEU A 183 -4.06 0.42 -10.38
C LEU A 183 -3.07 -0.50 -11.11
N PRO A 184 -2.06 0.07 -11.80
CA PRO A 184 -1.04 -0.72 -12.47
C PRO A 184 -0.08 -1.38 -11.46
N ASP A 185 0.62 -2.43 -11.91
CA ASP A 185 1.58 -3.23 -11.12
C ASP A 185 2.75 -2.43 -10.53
N THR A 186 2.98 -1.21 -11.01
CA THR A 186 3.94 -0.27 -10.41
C THR A 186 3.50 0.26 -9.05
N ILE A 187 2.25 -0.01 -8.63
CA ILE A 187 1.70 0.35 -7.33
C ILE A 187 1.55 -0.91 -6.49
N LYS A 188 2.17 -0.91 -5.31
CA LYS A 188 2.19 -2.06 -4.41
C LYS A 188 0.79 -2.42 -3.91
N VAL A 189 0.40 -3.67 -4.10
CA VAL A 189 -0.68 -4.31 -3.33
C VAL A 189 -0.07 -5.00 -2.11
N TYR A 190 -0.56 -4.68 -0.91
CA TYR A 190 -0.08 -5.27 0.34
C TYR A 190 -0.88 -6.53 0.69
N PRO A 191 -0.20 -7.65 1.00
CA PRO A 191 -0.85 -8.82 1.55
C PRO A 191 -1.30 -8.56 2.99
N LEU A 192 -2.27 -9.38 3.43
CA LEU A 192 -2.70 -9.47 4.84
C LEU A 192 -2.13 -10.72 5.51
N ILE A 193 -2.21 -10.78 6.84
CA ILE A 193 -1.89 -12.00 7.58
C ILE A 193 -3.03 -13.03 7.47
N ASP A 194 -2.65 -14.29 7.32
CA ASP A 194 -3.53 -15.45 7.48
C ASP A 194 -3.51 -15.94 8.94
N PRO A 195 -4.66 -16.05 9.64
CA PRO A 195 -4.75 -16.53 11.02
C PRO A 195 -4.33 -17.99 11.16
N SER A 196 -4.31 -18.76 10.07
CA SER A 196 -4.03 -20.20 10.12
C SER A 196 -2.73 -20.49 10.85
N GLY A 197 -2.82 -21.21 11.98
CA GLY A 197 -1.67 -21.60 12.80
C GLY A 197 -1.22 -20.58 13.85
N LEU A 198 -1.92 -19.44 14.02
CA LEU A 198 -1.56 -18.38 14.98
C LEU A 198 -2.44 -18.36 16.25
N GLY A 199 -3.48 -19.19 16.32
CA GLY A 199 -4.37 -19.27 17.48
C GLY A 199 -5.14 -17.96 17.72
N ASP A 200 -5.05 -17.43 18.94
CA ASP A 200 -5.62 -16.13 19.34
C ASP A 200 -4.67 -14.94 19.09
N PHE A 201 -3.54 -15.20 18.42
CA PHE A 201 -2.46 -14.25 18.14
C PHE A 201 -1.72 -13.71 19.36
N SER A 202 -1.96 -14.21 20.58
CA SER A 202 -1.18 -13.85 21.77
C SER A 202 0.32 -14.09 21.59
N SER A 203 0.69 -15.09 20.77
CA SER A 203 2.08 -15.36 20.37
C SER A 203 2.73 -14.25 19.54
N LEU A 204 1.99 -13.24 19.09
CA LEU A 204 2.50 -12.06 18.39
C LEU A 204 2.63 -10.84 19.31
N GLU A 205 2.30 -10.94 20.60
CA GLU A 205 2.70 -9.91 21.55
C GLU A 205 4.23 -9.78 21.53
N ASP A 206 4.71 -8.55 21.70
CA ASP A 206 6.10 -8.11 21.47
C ASP A 206 6.60 -8.12 20.02
N ALA A 207 5.81 -8.56 19.04
CA ALA A 207 6.25 -8.55 17.63
C ALA A 207 6.57 -7.14 17.14
N PRO A 208 7.74 -6.92 16.51
CA PRO A 208 8.10 -5.62 15.96
C PRO A 208 7.19 -5.29 14.77
N SER A 209 6.88 -4.01 14.62
CA SER A 209 6.07 -3.48 13.54
C SER A 209 6.53 -2.08 13.17
N VAL A 210 6.19 -1.67 11.96
CA VAL A 210 6.43 -0.31 11.47
C VAL A 210 5.10 0.37 11.17
N TYR A 211 5.02 1.66 11.42
CA TYR A 211 3.81 2.45 11.20
C TYR A 211 4.16 3.85 10.73
N SER A 212 3.20 4.53 10.12
CA SER A 212 3.38 5.93 9.71
C SER A 212 2.56 6.90 10.55
N ASP A 213 2.69 8.19 10.22
CA ASP A 213 1.95 9.28 10.83
C ASP A 213 1.34 10.22 9.76
N GLN A 214 0.60 11.22 10.22
CA GLN A 214 0.02 12.29 9.39
C GLN A 214 1.04 13.13 8.61
N ARG A 215 2.34 13.05 8.96
CA ARG A 215 3.44 13.73 8.28
C ARG A 215 4.15 12.82 7.28
N ARG A 216 3.65 11.59 7.05
CA ARG A 216 4.20 10.61 6.10
C ARG A 216 5.61 10.18 6.50
N LYS A 217 5.87 10.11 7.80
CA LYS A 217 7.11 9.56 8.37
C LYS A 217 6.92 8.10 8.72
N LEU A 218 8.02 7.35 8.77
CA LEU A 218 8.06 5.96 9.22
C LEU A 218 8.61 5.88 10.64
N PHE A 219 7.95 5.09 11.46
CA PHE A 219 8.31 4.78 12.84
C PHE A 219 8.29 3.27 13.07
N ALA A 220 8.89 2.84 14.18
CA ALA A 220 8.92 1.47 14.64
C ALA A 220 8.32 1.36 16.04
N GLY A 221 7.63 0.25 16.27
CA GLY A 221 7.02 -0.08 17.54
C GLY A 221 6.96 -1.59 17.70
N LYS A 222 6.30 -2.03 18.77
CA LYS A 222 5.99 -3.44 18.98
C LYS A 222 4.54 -3.60 19.41
N ILE A 223 3.96 -4.73 19.08
CA ILE A 223 2.62 -5.09 19.58
C ILE A 223 2.71 -5.28 21.08
N THR A 224 1.84 -4.62 21.84
CA THR A 224 1.71 -4.84 23.28
C THR A 224 0.50 -5.66 23.66
N HIS A 225 -0.51 -5.70 22.80
CA HIS A 225 -1.73 -6.44 23.06
C HIS A 225 -2.53 -6.67 21.77
N LEU A 226 -3.23 -7.81 21.73
CA LEU A 226 -4.19 -8.19 20.70
C LEU A 226 -5.50 -8.65 21.37
N ASP A 227 -6.58 -7.90 21.15
CA ASP A 227 -7.92 -8.16 21.71
C ASP A 227 -8.77 -8.83 20.64
N THR A 228 -8.81 -10.15 20.67
CA THR A 228 -9.59 -10.97 19.73
C THR A 228 -11.07 -10.63 19.73
N PRO A 229 -11.77 -10.53 20.89
CA PRO A 229 -13.17 -10.11 20.92
C PRO A 229 -13.47 -8.77 20.25
N LYS A 230 -12.56 -7.79 20.34
CA LYS A 230 -12.73 -6.46 19.73
C LYS A 230 -12.03 -6.28 18.39
N THR A 231 -11.28 -7.28 17.93
CA THR A 231 -10.43 -7.23 16.73
C THR A 231 -9.35 -6.14 16.77
N MET A 232 -8.94 -5.70 17.97
CA MET A 232 -8.05 -4.55 18.14
C MET A 232 -6.60 -4.97 18.43
N MET A 233 -5.67 -4.13 18.05
CA MET A 233 -4.24 -4.24 18.33
C MET A 233 -3.74 -2.93 18.95
N TRP A 234 -2.81 -3.05 19.90
CA TRP A 234 -2.09 -1.93 20.49
C TRP A 234 -0.61 -2.06 20.25
N LEU A 235 0.02 -0.92 20.00
CA LEU A 235 1.46 -0.77 19.87
C LEU A 235 2.00 0.16 20.93
N TRP A 236 3.26 -0.08 21.26
CA TRP A 236 4.08 0.82 22.05
C TRP A 236 5.50 0.90 21.52
N LYS A 237 6.33 1.71 22.16
CA LYS A 237 7.75 1.84 21.87
C LYS A 237 8.43 0.47 21.92
N ASN A 238 9.13 0.13 20.85
CA ASN A 238 10.05 -1.00 20.85
C ASN A 238 11.34 -0.58 21.57
N PRO A 239 11.76 -1.22 22.67
CA PRO A 239 12.98 -0.85 23.37
C PRO A 239 14.26 -1.12 22.57
N LYS A 240 14.19 -1.91 21.49
CA LYS A 240 15.31 -2.20 20.59
C LYS A 240 15.61 -1.08 19.58
N VAL A 241 14.75 -0.07 19.45
CA VAL A 241 14.95 1.04 18.51
C VAL A 241 15.22 2.35 19.22
N ASP A 242 15.98 3.24 18.58
CA ASP A 242 16.24 4.59 19.06
C ASP A 242 14.93 5.36 19.29
N GLU A 243 14.93 6.26 20.26
CA GLU A 243 13.73 7.06 20.60
C GLU A 243 13.23 7.90 19.42
N ILE A 244 14.14 8.30 18.52
CA ILE A 244 13.76 9.01 17.30
C ILE A 244 12.82 8.17 16.43
N MET A 245 12.88 6.85 16.47
CA MET A 245 12.01 5.98 15.67
C MET A 245 10.66 5.70 16.31
N PHE A 246 10.31 6.42 17.39
CA PHE A 246 9.01 6.28 18.04
C PHE A 246 8.22 7.59 18.00
N HIS A 247 6.92 7.49 17.73
CA HIS A 247 5.98 8.60 17.76
C HIS A 247 4.72 8.21 18.52
N ASN A 248 4.39 8.94 19.59
CA ASN A 248 3.08 8.82 20.21
C ASN A 248 2.00 9.21 19.20
N SER A 249 0.90 8.47 19.18
CA SER A 249 -0.24 8.83 18.34
C SER A 249 -0.77 10.22 18.72
N VAL A 250 -0.97 11.08 17.71
CA VAL A 250 -1.59 12.39 17.87
C VAL A 250 -2.75 12.58 16.90
N GLY A 251 -3.51 13.66 17.08
CA GLY A 251 -4.62 14.00 16.21
C GLY A 251 -4.17 14.21 14.77
N GLY A 252 -4.71 13.38 13.88
CA GLY A 252 -4.40 13.36 12.44
C GLY A 252 -3.76 12.04 11.98
N ASP A 253 -3.20 11.25 12.89
CA ASP A 253 -2.53 9.99 12.55
C ASP A 253 -3.47 8.88 12.12
N SER A 254 -4.77 9.04 12.40
CA SER A 254 -5.81 8.10 11.97
C SER A 254 -5.69 7.75 10.49
N GLY A 255 -5.88 6.47 10.16
CA GLY A 255 -5.70 5.95 8.80
C GLY A 255 -4.26 5.65 8.42
N SER A 256 -3.26 6.11 9.18
CA SER A 256 -1.86 5.79 8.91
C SER A 256 -1.64 4.27 8.92
N PRO A 257 -1.00 3.69 7.89
CA PRO A 257 -0.82 2.27 7.81
C PRO A 257 0.21 1.73 8.81
N MET A 258 0.01 0.46 9.16
CA MET A 258 0.87 -0.34 10.03
C MET A 258 1.20 -1.66 9.34
N PHE A 259 2.43 -2.11 9.49
CA PHE A 259 2.94 -3.28 8.80
C PHE A 259 3.82 -4.16 9.70
N PHE A 260 3.80 -5.46 9.39
CA PHE A 260 4.93 -6.33 9.64
C PHE A 260 5.92 -6.29 8.46
N ILE A 261 7.16 -6.67 8.75
CA ILE A 261 8.17 -6.97 7.75
C ILE A 261 8.25 -8.50 7.63
N ILE A 262 7.96 -9.04 6.46
CA ILE A 262 8.01 -10.48 6.15
C ILE A 262 8.71 -10.65 4.80
N ASP A 263 9.74 -11.48 4.76
CA ASP A 263 10.65 -11.66 3.63
C ASP A 263 11.15 -10.31 3.06
N GLY A 264 11.51 -9.41 3.97
CA GLY A 264 11.95 -8.04 3.68
C GLY A 264 10.90 -7.13 3.03
N LYS A 265 9.62 -7.52 3.01
CA LYS A 265 8.51 -6.77 2.39
C LYS A 265 7.47 -6.37 3.44
N LEU A 266 6.77 -5.28 3.17
CA LEU A 266 5.66 -4.82 4.00
C LEU A 266 4.43 -5.71 3.81
N VAL A 267 3.85 -6.13 4.94
CA VAL A 267 2.59 -6.87 5.04
C VAL A 267 1.64 -6.04 5.90
N PHE A 268 0.49 -5.66 5.35
CA PHE A 268 -0.44 -4.75 6.01
C PHE A 268 -1.13 -5.46 7.17
N VAL A 269 -1.11 -4.85 8.35
CA VAL A 269 -1.71 -5.42 9.56
C VAL A 269 -2.80 -4.54 10.15
N SER A 270 -2.70 -3.22 9.99
CA SER A 270 -3.64 -2.28 10.60
C SER A 270 -3.56 -0.88 10.00
N ALA A 271 -4.58 -0.08 10.28
CA ALA A 271 -4.56 1.35 10.13
C ALA A 271 -4.83 1.98 11.51
N LEU A 272 -4.08 3.02 11.87
CA LEU A 272 -4.20 3.69 13.17
C LEU A 272 -5.63 4.25 13.33
N THR A 273 -6.29 4.01 14.46
CA THR A 273 -7.62 4.54 14.82
C THR A 273 -7.57 5.42 16.09
N GLY A 274 -6.37 5.88 16.48
CA GLY A 274 -6.08 6.54 17.76
C GLY A 274 -7.12 7.59 18.18
N HIS A 275 -7.77 7.34 19.32
CA HIS A 275 -8.65 8.30 19.98
C HIS A 275 -7.79 9.42 20.60
N ALA A 276 -8.20 10.67 20.42
CA ALA A 276 -7.49 11.89 20.87
C ALA A 276 -7.20 11.99 22.39
N THR A 277 -7.51 10.96 23.18
CA THR A 277 -7.38 10.91 24.64
C THR A 277 -6.42 9.83 25.15
N SER A 278 -5.88 8.95 24.30
CA SER A 278 -4.88 7.96 24.72
C SER A 278 -3.59 8.12 23.93
N THR A 279 -2.45 8.02 24.61
CA THR A 279 -1.12 7.94 23.99
C THR A 279 -0.90 6.62 23.24
N ALA A 280 -1.89 5.73 23.24
CA ALA A 280 -1.77 4.37 22.73
C ALA A 280 -1.97 4.35 21.21
N ILE A 281 -0.98 3.83 20.49
CA ILE A 281 -1.09 3.54 19.07
C ILE A 281 -1.97 2.29 18.95
N GLN A 282 -3.11 2.38 18.27
CA GLN A 282 -4.04 1.27 18.15
C GLN A 282 -4.74 1.24 16.81
N GLY A 283 -5.26 0.09 16.44
CA GLY A 283 -6.05 -0.09 15.21
C GLY A 283 -6.68 -1.48 15.14
N HIS A 284 -7.61 -1.67 14.20
CA HIS A 284 -8.15 -3.01 13.93
C HIS A 284 -7.05 -3.89 13.33
N PHE A 285 -6.87 -5.10 13.85
CA PHE A 285 -5.92 -6.07 13.31
C PHE A 285 -6.56 -6.88 12.19
N TYR A 286 -6.13 -6.61 10.95
CA TYR A 286 -6.69 -7.23 9.75
C TYR A 286 -6.24 -8.68 9.53
N GLY A 287 -5.43 -9.23 10.44
CA GLY A 287 -5.13 -10.67 10.48
C GLY A 287 -6.29 -11.52 11.00
N TYR A 288 -7.20 -10.95 11.80
CA TYR A 288 -8.35 -11.70 12.34
C TYR A 288 -9.27 -12.23 11.23
N LYS A 289 -9.76 -13.47 11.41
CA LYS A 289 -10.64 -14.12 10.44
C LYS A 289 -11.94 -13.33 10.22
N SER A 290 -12.55 -12.82 11.28
CA SER A 290 -13.75 -11.97 11.21
C SER A 290 -13.55 -10.75 10.32
N VAL A 291 -12.42 -10.05 10.50
CA VAL A 291 -12.07 -8.87 9.70
C VAL A 291 -11.85 -9.25 8.24
N TYR A 292 -11.15 -10.35 7.97
CA TYR A 292 -10.95 -10.85 6.61
C TYR A 292 -12.26 -11.26 5.92
N ASP A 293 -13.13 -12.00 6.61
CA ASP A 293 -14.43 -12.40 6.07
C ASP A 293 -15.29 -11.17 5.75
N ALA A 294 -15.31 -10.17 6.63
CA ALA A 294 -15.99 -8.90 6.43
C ALA A 294 -15.47 -8.15 5.19
N LEU A 295 -14.14 -8.13 4.98
CA LEU A 295 -13.54 -7.54 3.78
C LEU A 295 -13.99 -8.25 2.50
N LEU A 296 -14.00 -9.59 2.49
CA LEU A 296 -14.44 -10.36 1.33
C LEU A 296 -15.90 -10.08 0.98
N LEU A 297 -16.78 -10.07 1.97
CA LEU A 297 -18.20 -9.75 1.77
C LEU A 297 -18.39 -8.31 1.26
N ALA A 298 -17.64 -7.37 1.81
CA ALA A 298 -17.69 -5.96 1.39
C ALA A 298 -17.21 -5.77 -0.05
N ILE A 299 -16.13 -6.44 -0.47
CA ILE A 299 -15.63 -6.42 -1.86
C ILE A 299 -16.66 -7.04 -2.80
N GLU A 300 -17.22 -8.19 -2.44
CA GLU A 300 -18.24 -8.88 -3.23
C GLU A 300 -19.48 -7.99 -3.43
N ASP A 301 -19.93 -7.31 -2.38
CA ASP A 301 -21.04 -6.34 -2.40
C ASP A 301 -20.79 -5.12 -3.31
N MET A 302 -19.56 -4.90 -3.77
CA MET A 302 -19.18 -3.79 -4.65
C MET A 302 -18.75 -4.27 -6.04
N LYS A 303 -18.74 -5.57 -6.33
CA LYS A 303 -18.12 -6.12 -7.56
C LYS A 303 -18.70 -5.53 -8.85
N ASP A 304 -20.01 -5.29 -8.89
CA ASP A 304 -20.75 -4.82 -10.07
C ASP A 304 -20.92 -3.29 -10.13
N ILE A 305 -20.30 -2.53 -9.20
CA ILE A 305 -20.34 -1.06 -9.20
C ILE A 305 -19.17 -0.50 -10.01
N HIS A 306 -19.44 0.40 -10.96
CA HIS A 306 -18.45 1.02 -11.84
C HIS A 306 -18.43 2.54 -11.72
#